data_AF-A0A8S3GT69-F1
#
_entry.id   AF-A0A8S3GT69-F1
#
_cell.length_a   1.000
_cell.length_b   1.000
_cell.length_c   1.000
_cell.angle_alpha   90.00
_cell.angle_beta   90.00
_cell.angle_gamma   90.00
#
_symmetry.space_group_name_H-M   'P 1'
#
loop_
_entity.id
_entity.type
_entity.pdbx_description
1 polymer ?
#
loop_
_entity_poly.entity_id
_entity_poly.type
_entity_poly.pdbx_seq_one_letter_code
_entity_poly.pdbx_strand_id
1 'polypeptide(L)'
;LCRALANEHKTFRIQNQKSPVLTLYRGSHMTSKELDKLRDTIGGMTSINGFISTSRQQYVAEVFASRDSHRGPDTQKVVWIIEADSRSDDIVFASVVHHSQHSHEEEVLFNIGTTLCIHDVIMNEATNMWHIKATTTHNGANVVADYMELLRCELNETSEKVVLGTLLIDMGKYETAQHYFEDLINRNSDHKNSDLPAYHYNLALTHSFQGAYNLAEINFHQALESLECQKFLPSKQRNRVRTLNALGWIHQDDGQLSKAIKYYIEAESICIETFGSNDLANAQTYTYMGRYYLERQQYNESNTCYERALEILRLHLPKTHQRFGIILSEMGDAQRRQGKSQEALGLYQQAEAIFHDILPQYHPCMAYCWSGMGLVYLQLNDIEEARRYHKKALKTYQRVLPP
;
A
#
# COMPACT_ATOMS: atom_id res chain seq x y z
N LEU A 1 -14.18 18.53 6.60
CA LEU A 1 -14.61 18.87 5.23
C LEU A 1 -15.42 17.75 4.56
N CYS A 2 -14.90 16.51 4.43
CA CYS A 2 -15.61 15.40 3.76
C CYS A 2 -17.05 15.19 4.26
N ARG A 3 -17.29 15.21 5.59
CA ARG A 3 -18.64 15.06 6.17
C ARG A 3 -19.60 16.20 5.77
N ALA A 4 -19.10 17.43 5.71
CA ALA A 4 -19.90 18.58 5.31
C ALA A 4 -20.26 18.49 3.82
N LEU A 5 -19.30 18.14 2.98
CA LEU A 5 -19.52 17.94 1.54
C LEU A 5 -20.52 16.80 1.26
N ALA A 6 -20.48 15.72 2.05
CA ALA A 6 -21.46 14.63 1.95
C ALA A 6 -22.88 15.07 2.30
N ASN A 7 -23.05 15.98 3.27
CA ASN A 7 -24.36 16.54 3.59
C ASN A 7 -24.86 17.46 2.45
N GLU A 8 -23.98 18.31 1.91
CA GLU A 8 -24.32 19.16 0.76
C GLU A 8 -24.68 18.32 -0.47
N HIS A 9 -23.98 17.21 -0.71
CA HIS A 9 -24.29 16.28 -1.80
C HIS A 9 -25.71 15.72 -1.70
N LYS A 10 -26.17 15.36 -0.49
CA LYS A 10 -27.56 14.91 -0.28
C LYS A 10 -28.58 15.97 -0.67
N THR A 11 -28.35 17.22 -0.26
CA THR A 11 -29.19 18.36 -0.65
C THR A 11 -29.17 18.57 -2.16
N PHE A 12 -27.97 18.54 -2.75
CA PHE A 12 -27.74 18.71 -4.18
C PHE A 12 -28.45 17.64 -5.02
N ARG A 13 -28.45 16.38 -4.57
CA ARG A 13 -29.16 15.26 -5.20
C ARG A 13 -30.67 15.48 -5.21
N ILE A 14 -31.24 15.97 -4.11
CA ILE A 14 -32.68 16.27 -4.01
C ILE A 14 -33.05 17.39 -4.99
N GLN A 15 -32.22 18.42 -5.11
CA GLN A 15 -32.46 19.56 -6.00
C GLN A 15 -32.34 19.19 -7.49
N ASN A 16 -31.46 18.24 -7.84
CA ASN A 16 -31.14 17.89 -9.23
C ASN A 16 -31.76 16.56 -9.71
N GLN A 17 -32.84 16.08 -9.09
CA GLN A 17 -33.50 14.82 -9.48
C GLN A 17 -33.90 14.75 -10.96
N LYS A 18 -34.21 15.89 -11.59
CA LYS A 18 -34.59 15.96 -13.01
C LYS A 18 -33.40 15.91 -13.99
N SER A 19 -32.21 16.29 -13.53
CA SER A 19 -30.97 16.31 -14.33
C SER A 19 -29.79 15.84 -13.45
N PRO A 20 -29.73 14.54 -13.15
CA PRO A 20 -28.75 14.00 -12.20
C PRO A 20 -27.33 13.92 -12.74
N VAL A 21 -27.17 13.93 -14.07
CA VAL A 21 -25.87 13.88 -14.74
C VAL A 21 -25.44 15.29 -15.11
N LEU A 22 -24.23 15.66 -14.71
CA LEU A 22 -23.64 16.97 -14.92
C LEU A 22 -22.30 16.83 -15.62
N THR A 23 -22.06 17.70 -16.61
CA THR A 23 -20.73 17.83 -17.21
C THR A 23 -19.96 18.92 -16.48
N LEU A 24 -18.79 18.57 -15.97
CA LEU A 24 -17.94 19.41 -15.14
C LEU A 24 -16.54 19.49 -15.75
N TYR A 25 -15.90 20.65 -15.61
CA TYR A 25 -14.65 20.97 -16.28
C TYR A 25 -13.55 21.35 -15.29
N ARG A 26 -12.32 20.91 -15.55
CA ARG A 26 -11.13 21.29 -14.76
C ARG A 26 -9.92 21.50 -15.67
N GLY A 27 -9.35 22.70 -15.65
CA GLY A 27 -8.11 22.99 -16.37
C GLY A 27 -6.86 22.80 -15.52
N SER A 28 -5.88 22.05 -15.99
CA SER A 28 -4.64 21.82 -15.27
C SER A 28 -3.46 21.62 -16.22
N HIS A 29 -2.29 21.37 -15.63
CA HIS A 29 -1.06 21.01 -16.33
C HIS A 29 -0.60 19.64 -15.86
N MET A 30 -0.11 18.82 -16.78
CA MET A 30 0.55 17.56 -16.48
C MET A 30 1.76 17.36 -17.38
N THR A 31 2.69 16.53 -16.96
CA THR A 31 3.86 16.18 -17.77
C THR A 31 3.45 15.30 -18.95
N SER A 32 4.23 15.32 -20.03
CA SER A 32 3.98 14.44 -21.19
C SER A 32 3.94 12.96 -20.78
N LYS A 33 4.80 12.55 -19.83
CA LYS A 33 4.82 11.18 -19.27
C LYS A 33 3.53 10.81 -18.51
N GLU A 34 2.97 11.73 -17.72
CA GLU A 34 1.70 11.50 -17.03
C GLU A 34 0.54 11.39 -18.02
N LEU A 35 0.55 12.21 -19.08
CA LEU A 35 -0.45 12.17 -20.12
C LEU A 35 -0.41 10.85 -20.91
N ASP A 36 0.78 10.38 -21.28
CA ASP A 36 0.94 9.10 -21.96
C ASP A 36 0.45 7.94 -21.09
N LYS A 37 0.75 7.98 -19.77
CA LYS A 37 0.20 7.00 -18.83
C LYS A 37 -1.33 7.01 -18.82
N LEU A 38 -1.97 8.18 -18.88
CA LEU A 38 -3.43 8.27 -18.94
C LEU A 38 -3.99 7.66 -20.23
N ARG A 39 -3.30 7.86 -21.37
CA ARG A 39 -3.65 7.25 -22.66
C ARG A 39 -3.56 5.72 -22.61
N ASP A 40 -2.53 5.19 -21.95
CA ASP A 40 -2.39 3.74 -21.75
C ASP A 40 -3.46 3.16 -20.81
N THR A 41 -4.10 4.00 -20.00
CA THR A 41 -5.19 3.62 -19.08
C THR A 41 -6.60 3.89 -19.62
N ILE A 42 -6.77 4.17 -20.92
CA ILE A 42 -8.12 4.32 -21.51
C ILE A 42 -8.94 3.04 -21.30
N GLY A 43 -10.18 3.20 -20.84
CA GLY A 43 -11.05 2.11 -20.39
C GLY A 43 -10.75 1.59 -18.97
N GLY A 44 -9.69 2.12 -18.33
CA GLY A 44 -9.32 1.87 -16.96
C GLY A 44 -9.91 2.90 -15.98
N MET A 45 -9.67 2.65 -14.69
CA MET A 45 -10.12 3.52 -13.60
C MET A 45 -8.94 4.26 -12.99
N THR A 46 -9.14 5.52 -12.63
CA THR A 46 -8.21 6.32 -11.83
C THR A 46 -8.94 6.90 -10.62
N SER A 47 -8.23 7.06 -9.51
CA SER A 47 -8.73 7.78 -8.34
C SER A 47 -7.98 9.11 -8.20
N ILE A 48 -8.63 10.11 -7.62
CA ILE A 48 -7.95 11.35 -7.24
C ILE A 48 -7.73 11.41 -5.74
N ASN A 49 -6.47 11.61 -5.36
CA ASN A 49 -5.97 11.61 -3.98
C ASN A 49 -6.22 12.93 -3.23
N GLY A 50 -7.16 13.76 -3.67
CA GLY A 50 -7.48 15.05 -3.08
C GLY A 50 -8.85 15.57 -3.53
N PHE A 51 -9.25 16.72 -2.99
CA PHE A 51 -10.45 17.40 -3.47
C PHE A 51 -10.21 17.95 -4.87
N ILE A 52 -11.21 17.85 -5.75
CA ILE A 52 -11.15 18.42 -7.09
C ILE A 52 -12.19 19.53 -7.17
N SER A 53 -11.69 20.75 -7.30
CA SER A 53 -12.52 21.90 -7.66
C SER A 53 -12.76 21.88 -9.17
N THR A 54 -14.02 21.82 -9.59
CA THR A 54 -14.44 21.81 -10.99
C THR A 54 -15.45 22.92 -11.23
N SER A 55 -15.64 23.30 -12.49
CA SER A 55 -16.65 24.30 -12.88
C SER A 55 -17.66 23.67 -13.83
N ARG A 56 -18.91 24.16 -13.80
CA ARG A 56 -19.91 23.82 -14.84
C ARG A 56 -19.64 24.53 -16.17
N GLN A 57 -18.73 25.50 -16.17
CA GLN A 57 -18.40 26.31 -17.34
C GLN A 57 -17.04 25.90 -17.91
N GLN A 58 -17.04 25.47 -19.18
CA GLN A 58 -15.82 25.03 -19.86
C GLN A 58 -14.77 26.13 -19.96
N TYR A 59 -15.17 27.38 -20.23
CA TYR A 59 -14.23 28.48 -20.40
C TYR A 59 -13.39 28.73 -19.13
N VAL A 60 -13.96 28.53 -17.94
CA VAL A 60 -13.25 28.68 -16.67
C VAL A 60 -12.08 27.69 -16.62
N ALA A 61 -12.34 26.42 -16.97
CA ALA A 61 -11.31 25.40 -17.05
C ALA A 61 -10.23 25.76 -18.09
N GLU A 62 -10.61 26.22 -19.28
CA GLU A 62 -9.64 26.63 -20.31
C GLU A 62 -8.74 27.78 -19.82
N VAL A 63 -9.28 28.76 -19.09
CA VAL A 63 -8.50 29.84 -18.47
C VAL A 63 -7.50 29.31 -17.45
N PHE A 64 -7.87 28.31 -16.64
CA PHE A 64 -6.94 27.69 -15.71
C PHE A 64 -5.84 26.87 -16.42
N ALA A 65 -6.18 26.19 -17.51
CA ALA A 65 -5.23 25.42 -18.32
C ALA A 65 -4.31 26.32 -19.17
N SER A 66 -4.73 27.55 -19.48
CA SER A 66 -3.94 28.47 -20.30
C SER A 66 -2.86 29.22 -19.52
N ARG A 67 -2.95 29.29 -18.19
CA ARG A 67 -1.99 29.97 -17.30
C ARG A 67 -0.59 29.34 -17.42
N ASP A 68 0.45 30.12 -17.21
CA ASP A 68 1.82 29.59 -17.27
C ASP A 68 2.07 28.55 -16.17
N SER A 69 2.66 27.43 -16.59
CA SER A 69 3.04 26.33 -15.73
C SER A 69 4.39 26.62 -15.06
N HIS A 70 4.45 26.50 -13.74
CA HIS A 70 5.72 26.48 -13.00
C HIS A 70 6.39 25.08 -12.99
N ARG A 71 5.81 24.10 -13.69
CA ARG A 71 6.24 22.69 -13.65
C ARG A 71 7.29 22.32 -14.72
N GLY A 72 7.82 23.28 -15.45
CA GLY A 72 8.90 23.09 -16.43
C GLY A 72 8.43 22.98 -17.88
N PRO A 73 9.39 22.81 -18.83
CA PRO A 73 9.12 22.93 -20.27
C PRO A 73 8.34 21.75 -20.87
N ASP A 74 8.34 20.58 -20.23
CA ASP A 74 7.66 19.36 -20.73
C ASP A 74 6.21 19.24 -20.21
N THR A 75 5.51 20.38 -20.09
CA THR A 75 4.18 20.44 -19.50
C THR A 75 3.12 20.67 -20.55
N GLN A 76 2.12 19.80 -20.56
CA GLN A 76 0.98 19.84 -21.46
C GLN A 76 -0.20 20.54 -20.77
N LYS A 77 -0.93 21.35 -21.54
CA LYS A 77 -2.18 21.99 -21.10
C LYS A 77 -3.33 21.00 -21.24
N VAL A 78 -4.10 20.83 -20.16
CA VAL A 78 -5.14 19.80 -20.12
C VAL A 78 -6.44 20.34 -19.55
N VAL A 79 -7.55 19.93 -20.17
CA VAL A 79 -8.91 20.16 -19.69
C VAL A 79 -9.57 18.81 -19.45
N TRP A 80 -9.93 18.54 -18.21
CA TRP A 80 -10.78 17.41 -17.85
C TRP A 80 -12.23 17.76 -18.15
N ILE A 81 -12.94 16.83 -18.78
CA ILE A 81 -14.38 16.87 -19.05
C ILE A 81 -14.96 15.65 -18.32
N ILE A 82 -15.60 15.91 -17.19
CA ILE A 82 -16.05 14.88 -16.25
C ILE A 82 -17.57 14.85 -16.27
N GLU A 83 -18.14 13.72 -16.67
CA GLU A 83 -19.55 13.43 -16.48
C GLU A 83 -19.76 12.82 -15.09
N ALA A 84 -20.47 13.56 -14.24
CA ALA A 84 -20.71 13.21 -12.86
C ALA A 84 -22.17 12.89 -12.63
N ASP A 85 -22.45 11.72 -12.04
CA ASP A 85 -23.80 11.28 -11.71
C ASP A 85 -24.06 11.44 -10.22
N SER A 86 -24.98 12.34 -9.86
CA SER A 86 -25.31 12.65 -8.47
C SER A 86 -26.29 11.64 -7.83
N ARG A 87 -26.68 10.56 -8.51
CA ARG A 87 -27.65 9.59 -7.96
C ARG A 87 -27.06 8.71 -6.87
N SER A 88 -25.79 8.33 -7.00
CA SER A 88 -25.12 7.46 -6.04
C SER A 88 -24.64 8.24 -4.81
N ASP A 89 -24.74 7.63 -3.63
CA ASP A 89 -24.13 8.15 -2.40
C ASP A 89 -22.61 7.87 -2.35
N ASP A 90 -22.09 7.02 -3.23
CA ASP A 90 -20.67 6.64 -3.28
C ASP A 90 -19.81 7.76 -3.88
N ILE A 91 -20.39 8.58 -4.76
CA ILE A 91 -19.72 9.62 -5.52
C ILE A 91 -20.14 10.98 -4.96
N VAL A 92 -19.43 11.43 -3.94
CA VAL A 92 -19.77 12.65 -3.22
C VAL A 92 -19.19 13.87 -3.92
N PHE A 93 -20.07 14.73 -4.42
CA PHE A 93 -19.73 16.07 -4.92
C PHE A 93 -20.88 17.05 -4.71
N ALA A 94 -20.58 18.32 -4.51
CA ALA A 94 -21.62 19.32 -4.35
C ALA A 94 -21.20 20.67 -4.91
N SER A 95 -22.20 21.47 -5.28
CA SER A 95 -21.99 22.89 -5.55
C SER A 95 -21.50 23.57 -4.27
N VAL A 96 -20.38 24.28 -4.38
CA VAL A 96 -19.80 25.09 -3.30
C VAL A 96 -19.87 26.58 -3.63
N VAL A 97 -20.75 26.97 -4.56
CA VAL A 97 -20.94 28.35 -5.02
C VAL A 97 -21.13 29.35 -3.88
N HIS A 98 -21.87 28.98 -2.83
CA HIS A 98 -22.12 29.84 -1.67
C HIS A 98 -20.92 29.98 -0.71
N HIS A 99 -19.90 29.12 -0.87
CA HIS A 99 -18.66 29.15 -0.10
C HIS A 99 -17.46 29.60 -0.94
N SER A 100 -17.60 29.62 -2.27
CA SER A 100 -16.54 30.01 -3.20
C SER A 100 -16.32 31.52 -3.18
N GLN A 101 -15.06 31.94 -3.22
CA GLN A 101 -14.69 33.34 -3.43
C GLN A 101 -15.10 33.83 -4.83
N HIS A 102 -15.35 32.92 -5.77
CA HIS A 102 -15.72 33.19 -7.15
C HIS A 102 -17.05 32.52 -7.51
N SER A 103 -18.15 32.98 -6.91
CA SER A 103 -19.49 32.40 -7.07
C SER A 103 -20.00 32.31 -8.52
N HIS A 104 -19.47 33.12 -9.43
CA HIS A 104 -19.81 33.10 -10.86
C HIS A 104 -19.20 31.93 -11.64
N GLU A 105 -18.22 31.22 -11.06
CA GLU A 105 -17.56 30.06 -11.70
C GLU A 105 -18.38 28.77 -11.57
N GLU A 106 -19.55 28.81 -10.91
CA GLU A 106 -20.41 27.63 -10.67
C GLU A 106 -19.62 26.43 -10.13
N GLU A 107 -18.81 26.67 -9.11
CA GLU A 107 -17.86 25.70 -8.58
C GLU A 107 -18.57 24.48 -7.98
N VAL A 108 -18.11 23.30 -8.40
CA VAL A 108 -18.51 21.99 -7.88
C VAL A 108 -17.28 21.28 -7.35
N LEU A 109 -17.32 20.90 -6.08
CA LEU A 109 -16.22 20.24 -5.40
C LEU A 109 -16.48 18.74 -5.27
N PHE A 110 -15.57 17.93 -5.78
CA PHE A 110 -15.54 16.48 -5.56
C PHE A 110 -14.81 16.12 -4.28
N ASN A 111 -15.32 15.12 -3.57
CA ASN A 111 -14.68 14.57 -2.38
C ASN A 111 -13.40 13.81 -2.73
N ILE A 112 -12.51 13.68 -1.73
CA ILE A 112 -11.28 12.89 -1.86
C ILE A 112 -11.66 11.44 -2.18
N GLY A 113 -10.92 10.83 -3.11
CA GLY A 113 -11.10 9.44 -3.45
C GLY A 113 -12.17 9.18 -4.51
N THR A 114 -12.66 10.24 -5.15
CA THR A 114 -13.58 10.11 -6.30
C THR A 114 -12.88 9.32 -7.41
N THR A 115 -13.52 8.24 -7.85
CA THR A 115 -13.03 7.40 -8.93
C THR A 115 -13.63 7.77 -10.27
N LEU A 116 -12.77 7.88 -11.28
CA LEU A 116 -13.10 8.24 -12.66
C LEU A 116 -12.72 7.10 -13.60
N CYS A 117 -13.59 6.81 -14.57
CA CYS A 117 -13.27 5.98 -15.72
C CYS A 117 -12.86 6.89 -16.88
N ILE A 118 -11.68 6.67 -17.46
CA ILE A 118 -11.19 7.47 -18.59
C ILE A 118 -11.66 6.84 -19.88
N HIS A 119 -12.38 7.61 -20.69
CA HIS A 119 -12.92 7.14 -21.97
C HIS A 119 -12.04 7.54 -23.14
N ASP A 120 -11.48 8.76 -23.08
CA ASP A 120 -10.75 9.31 -24.20
C ASP A 120 -9.78 10.41 -23.77
N VAL A 121 -8.70 10.57 -24.53
CA VAL A 121 -7.67 11.60 -24.34
C VAL A 121 -7.31 12.14 -25.72
N ILE A 122 -7.85 13.31 -26.06
CA ILE A 122 -7.81 13.87 -27.43
C ILE A 122 -7.17 15.25 -27.41
N MET A 123 -6.31 15.56 -28.38
CA MET A 123 -5.81 16.92 -28.57
C MET A 123 -6.87 17.78 -29.26
N ASN A 124 -7.20 18.92 -28.67
CA ASN A 124 -8.00 19.96 -29.34
C ASN A 124 -7.05 20.94 -30.04
N GLU A 125 -6.97 20.84 -31.37
CA GLU A 125 -6.06 21.66 -32.18
C GLU A 125 -6.40 23.16 -32.13
N ALA A 126 -7.68 23.52 -31.92
CA ALA A 126 -8.11 24.91 -31.89
C ALA A 126 -7.63 25.65 -30.64
N THR A 127 -7.61 24.97 -29.49
CA THR A 127 -7.19 25.54 -28.20
C THR A 127 -5.76 25.16 -27.82
N ASN A 128 -5.17 24.19 -28.53
CA ASN A 128 -3.90 23.55 -28.20
C ASN A 128 -3.89 23.00 -26.76
N MET A 129 -4.98 22.31 -26.39
CA MET A 129 -5.16 21.68 -25.09
C MET A 129 -5.65 20.24 -25.25
N TRP A 130 -5.14 19.34 -24.41
CA TRP A 130 -5.64 17.97 -24.34
C TRP A 130 -6.94 17.92 -23.57
N HIS A 131 -7.95 17.28 -24.15
CA HIS A 131 -9.24 17.02 -23.52
C HIS A 131 -9.25 15.59 -22.99
N ILE A 132 -9.42 15.43 -21.69
CA ILE A 132 -9.55 14.13 -21.03
C ILE A 132 -11.01 13.93 -20.68
N LYS A 133 -11.67 12.99 -21.36
CA LYS A 133 -13.08 12.66 -21.12
C LYS A 133 -13.17 11.52 -20.12
N ALA A 134 -13.91 11.75 -19.04
CA ALA A 134 -14.08 10.77 -17.98
C ALA A 134 -15.50 10.77 -17.41
N THR A 135 -15.91 9.64 -16.84
CA THR A 135 -17.16 9.53 -16.07
C THR A 135 -16.86 9.10 -14.64
N THR A 136 -17.61 9.61 -13.68
CA THR A 136 -17.55 9.10 -12.30
C THR A 136 -18.03 7.65 -12.24
N THR A 137 -17.34 6.78 -11.50
CA THR A 137 -17.70 5.36 -11.35
C THR A 137 -17.71 4.93 -9.88
N HIS A 138 -18.54 3.96 -9.53
CA HIS A 138 -18.61 3.35 -8.20
C HIS A 138 -17.68 2.14 -8.06
N ASN A 139 -17.19 1.57 -9.17
CA ASN A 139 -16.43 0.31 -9.20
C ASN A 139 -15.08 0.36 -8.45
N GLY A 140 -14.62 1.53 -8.01
CA GLY A 140 -13.41 1.70 -7.21
C GLY A 140 -13.65 2.30 -5.81
N ALA A 141 -14.90 2.60 -5.44
CA ALA A 141 -15.21 3.31 -4.20
C ALA A 141 -14.79 2.52 -2.95
N ASN A 142 -15.01 1.19 -2.94
CA ASN A 142 -14.60 0.33 -1.83
C ASN A 142 -13.08 0.26 -1.67
N VAL A 143 -12.33 0.10 -2.76
CA VAL A 143 -10.86 0.06 -2.73
C VAL A 143 -10.29 1.36 -2.17
N VAL A 144 -10.87 2.48 -2.57
CA VAL A 144 -10.44 3.79 -2.07
C VAL A 144 -10.88 4.00 -0.62
N ALA A 145 -12.07 3.55 -0.22
CA ALA A 145 -12.51 3.60 1.17
C ALA A 145 -11.60 2.77 2.08
N ASP A 146 -11.25 1.56 1.66
CA ASP A 146 -10.32 0.67 2.38
C ASP A 146 -8.93 1.30 2.48
N TYR A 147 -8.41 1.89 1.40
CA TYR A 147 -7.14 2.63 1.42
C TYR A 147 -7.18 3.83 2.37
N MET A 148 -8.26 4.61 2.35
CA MET A 148 -8.41 5.78 3.20
C MET A 148 -8.58 5.40 4.67
N GLU A 149 -9.21 4.25 4.96
CA GLU A 149 -9.31 3.74 6.32
C GLU A 149 -7.97 3.18 6.81
N LEU A 150 -7.22 2.47 5.94
CA LEU A 150 -5.84 2.06 6.23
C LEU A 150 -4.96 3.27 6.60
N LEU A 151 -4.97 4.32 5.75
CA LEU A 151 -4.23 5.55 6.02
C LEU A 151 -4.65 6.22 7.33
N ARG A 152 -5.95 6.21 7.67
CA ARG A 152 -6.44 6.77 8.94
C ARG A 152 -5.93 5.97 10.14
N CYS A 153 -5.97 4.65 10.06
CA CYS A 153 -5.43 3.78 11.09
C CYS A 153 -3.93 4.06 11.29
N GLU A 154 -3.16 4.11 10.21
CA GLU A 154 -1.71 4.39 10.25
C GLU A 154 -1.39 5.78 10.82
N LEU A 155 -2.16 6.81 10.44
CA LEU A 155 -2.00 8.19 10.95
C LEU A 155 -2.45 8.36 12.40
N ASN A 156 -3.35 7.51 12.91
CA ASN A 156 -3.73 7.53 14.33
C ASN A 156 -2.66 6.86 15.21
N GLU A 157 -1.89 5.93 14.64
CA GLU A 157 -0.86 5.18 15.36
C GLU A 157 0.55 5.79 15.23
N THR A 158 0.78 6.59 14.19
CA THR A 158 2.11 7.14 13.86
C THR A 158 2.06 8.57 13.34
N SER A 159 3.20 9.25 13.41
CA SER A 159 3.38 10.62 12.92
C SER A 159 3.30 10.70 11.39
N GLU A 160 2.69 11.76 10.88
CA GLU A 160 2.59 12.07 9.44
C GLU A 160 3.94 12.02 8.71
N LYS A 161 5.03 12.34 9.43
CA LYS A 161 6.41 12.27 8.92
C LYS A 161 6.85 10.83 8.69
N VAL A 162 6.53 9.94 9.62
CA VAL A 162 6.83 8.51 9.50
C VAL A 162 6.07 7.92 8.31
N VAL A 163 4.78 8.24 8.19
CA VAL A 163 3.93 7.75 7.08
C VAL A 163 4.48 8.20 5.72
N LEU A 164 4.88 9.46 5.56
CA LEU A 164 5.49 9.94 4.33
C LEU A 164 6.77 9.17 3.98
N GLY A 165 7.64 8.94 4.97
CA GLY A 165 8.87 8.21 4.75
C GLY A 165 8.65 6.73 4.41
N THR A 166 7.70 6.05 5.09
CA THR A 166 7.29 4.68 4.76
C THR A 166 6.77 4.59 3.32
N LEU A 167 5.94 5.55 2.90
CA LEU A 167 5.45 5.59 1.52
C LEU A 167 6.60 5.72 0.50
N LEU A 168 7.64 6.50 0.80
CA LEU A 168 8.81 6.59 -0.07
C LEU A 168 9.53 5.23 -0.20
N ILE A 169 9.64 4.47 0.90
CA ILE A 169 10.20 3.11 0.90
C ILE A 169 9.32 2.18 0.05
N ASP A 170 8.00 2.21 0.25
CA ASP A 170 7.05 1.35 -0.48
C ASP A 170 7.03 1.65 -1.98
N MET A 171 7.27 2.91 -2.36
CA MET A 171 7.45 3.34 -3.75
C MET A 171 8.81 2.93 -4.35
N GLY A 172 9.69 2.28 -3.57
CA GLY A 172 11.05 1.92 -3.99
C GLY A 172 11.99 3.11 -4.11
N LYS A 173 11.62 4.30 -3.60
CA LYS A 173 12.44 5.52 -3.65
C LYS A 173 13.43 5.56 -2.48
N TYR A 174 14.28 4.53 -2.38
CA TYR A 174 15.14 4.32 -1.22
C TYR A 174 16.12 5.48 -0.98
N GLU A 175 16.71 6.06 -2.01
CA GLU A 175 17.61 7.22 -1.86
C GLU A 175 16.90 8.45 -1.28
N THR A 176 15.68 8.72 -1.74
CA THR A 176 14.86 9.83 -1.22
C THR A 176 14.41 9.56 0.21
N ALA A 177 13.98 8.32 0.50
CA ALA A 177 13.59 7.90 1.84
C ALA A 177 14.77 8.02 2.82
N GLN A 178 15.96 7.60 2.41
CA GLN A 178 17.18 7.69 3.19
C GLN A 178 17.47 9.15 3.56
N HIS A 179 17.59 10.03 2.56
CA HIS A 179 17.87 11.44 2.80
C HIS A 179 16.80 12.09 3.69
N TYR A 180 15.53 11.74 3.48
CA TYR A 180 14.42 12.23 4.28
C TYR A 180 14.53 11.83 5.76
N PHE A 181 14.82 10.56 6.06
CA PHE A 181 14.96 10.11 7.44
C PHE A 181 16.24 10.63 8.10
N GLU A 182 17.36 10.71 7.38
CA GLU A 182 18.59 11.34 7.87
C GLU A 182 18.34 12.81 8.26
N ASP A 183 17.63 13.56 7.42
CA ASP A 183 17.23 14.94 7.72
C ASP A 183 16.35 15.04 8.97
N LEU A 184 15.39 14.12 9.12
CA LEU A 184 14.51 14.08 10.29
C LEU A 184 15.28 13.76 11.58
N ILE A 185 16.23 12.83 11.53
CA ILE A 185 17.09 12.47 12.65
C ILE A 185 17.98 13.67 13.04
N ASN A 186 18.62 14.30 12.05
CA ASN A 186 19.51 15.45 12.28
C ASN A 186 18.77 16.65 12.90
N ARG A 187 17.52 16.90 12.50
CA ARG A 187 16.69 17.99 13.06
C ARG A 187 16.12 17.66 14.45
N ASN A 188 16.12 16.40 14.85
CA ASN A 188 15.50 15.91 16.10
C ASN A 188 16.49 15.09 16.93
N SER A 189 17.74 15.57 17.07
CA SER A 189 18.79 14.90 17.84
C SER A 189 18.50 14.78 19.34
N ASP A 190 17.49 15.48 19.85
CA ASP A 190 17.07 15.39 21.24
C ASP A 190 16.25 14.11 21.48
N HIS A 191 16.72 13.22 22.37
CA HIS A 191 16.06 11.97 22.80
C HIS A 191 14.66 12.13 23.42
N LYS A 192 14.09 13.34 23.43
CA LYS A 192 12.72 13.64 23.86
C LYS A 192 11.69 13.47 22.74
N ASN A 193 12.11 13.36 21.48
CA ASN A 193 11.19 13.12 20.39
C ASN A 193 10.65 11.68 20.45
N SER A 194 9.33 11.51 20.57
CA SER A 194 8.66 10.21 20.63
C SER A 194 8.89 9.36 19.38
N ASP A 195 9.09 10.02 18.23
CA ASP A 195 9.14 9.39 16.92
C ASP A 195 10.56 9.02 16.48
N LEU A 196 11.59 9.44 17.23
CA LEU A 196 12.98 9.16 16.90
C LEU A 196 13.27 7.66 16.69
N PRO A 197 12.71 6.71 17.49
CA PRO A 197 12.86 5.30 17.19
C PRO A 197 12.26 4.87 15.85
N ALA A 198 11.15 5.48 15.45
CA ALA A 198 10.50 5.18 14.18
C ALA A 198 11.33 5.70 13.01
N TYR A 199 12.00 6.86 13.14
CA TYR A 199 12.90 7.37 12.11
C TYR A 199 14.10 6.43 11.90
N HIS A 200 14.78 6.03 12.98
CA HIS A 200 15.88 5.07 12.89
C HIS A 200 15.43 3.70 12.36
N TYR A 201 14.27 3.21 12.79
CA TYR A 201 13.71 1.95 12.29
C TYR A 201 13.47 1.98 10.79
N ASN A 202 12.87 3.06 10.26
CA ASN A 202 12.59 3.15 8.82
C ASN A 202 13.85 3.47 7.99
N LEU A 203 14.81 4.21 8.53
CA LEU A 203 16.13 4.37 7.90
C LEU A 203 16.86 3.02 7.81
N ALA A 204 16.78 2.19 8.86
CA ALA A 204 17.32 0.84 8.84
C ALA A 204 16.63 -0.06 7.79
N LEU A 205 15.30 -0.01 7.68
CA LEU A 205 14.56 -0.71 6.62
C LEU A 205 15.02 -0.25 5.23
N THR A 206 15.21 1.07 5.04
CA THR A 206 15.69 1.63 3.78
C THR A 206 17.06 1.05 3.40
N HIS A 207 18.02 1.04 4.34
CA HIS A 207 19.32 0.41 4.13
C HIS A 207 19.25 -1.09 3.90
N SER A 208 18.30 -1.78 4.53
CA SER A 208 18.06 -3.22 4.32
C SER A 208 17.64 -3.50 2.88
N PHE A 209 16.73 -2.71 2.32
CA PHE A 209 16.31 -2.83 0.92
C PHE A 209 17.40 -2.44 -0.07
N GLN A 210 18.35 -1.59 0.31
CA GLN A 210 19.55 -1.27 -0.46
C GLN A 210 20.64 -2.37 -0.35
N GLY A 211 20.46 -3.38 0.50
CA GLY A 211 21.47 -4.41 0.79
C GLY A 211 22.61 -3.95 1.71
N ALA A 212 22.52 -2.76 2.30
CA ALA A 212 23.51 -2.21 3.22
C ALA A 212 23.27 -2.69 4.66
N TYR A 213 23.36 -4.01 4.88
CA TYR A 213 22.98 -4.64 6.16
C TYR A 213 23.74 -4.10 7.38
N ASN A 214 25.02 -3.72 7.24
CA ASN A 214 25.78 -3.10 8.34
C ASN A 214 25.17 -1.76 8.79
N LEU A 215 24.73 -0.92 7.84
CA LEU A 215 24.10 0.37 8.16
C LEU A 215 22.69 0.15 8.73
N ALA A 216 21.98 -0.87 8.26
CA ALA A 216 20.69 -1.26 8.81
C ALA A 216 20.82 -1.71 10.28
N GLU A 217 21.80 -2.58 10.59
CA GLU A 217 22.07 -3.04 11.96
C GLU A 217 22.35 -1.87 12.91
N ILE A 218 23.21 -0.92 12.51
CA ILE A 218 23.50 0.30 13.30
C ILE A 218 22.22 1.08 13.60
N ASN A 219 21.40 1.35 12.58
CA ASN A 219 20.19 2.14 12.76
C ASN A 219 19.13 1.39 13.58
N PHE A 220 18.98 0.07 13.45
CA PHE A 220 18.09 -0.69 14.33
C PHE A 220 18.56 -0.66 15.79
N HIS A 221 19.86 -0.72 16.05
CA HIS A 221 20.39 -0.54 17.40
C HIS A 221 20.14 0.86 17.96
N GLN A 222 20.29 1.90 17.15
CA GLN A 222 19.91 3.28 17.53
C GLN A 222 18.40 3.39 17.82
N ALA A 223 17.55 2.69 17.06
CA ALA A 223 16.12 2.63 17.34
C ALA A 223 15.84 1.95 18.70
N LEU A 224 16.54 0.86 19.04
CA LEU A 224 16.42 0.20 20.34
C LEU A 224 16.89 1.09 21.50
N GLU A 225 18.04 1.74 21.36
CA GLU A 225 18.56 2.69 22.37
C GLU A 225 17.59 3.86 22.59
N SER A 226 17.07 4.44 21.50
CA SER A 226 16.09 5.51 21.60
C SER A 226 14.78 5.05 22.23
N LEU A 227 14.36 3.79 22.01
CA LEU A 227 13.24 3.22 22.75
C LEU A 227 13.57 3.18 24.23
N GLU A 228 14.72 2.64 24.65
CA GLU A 228 15.14 2.49 26.05
C GLU A 228 15.05 3.79 26.86
N CYS A 229 15.41 4.95 26.29
CA CYS A 229 15.33 6.25 26.93
C CYS A 229 13.90 6.77 27.22
N GLN A 230 12.85 6.20 26.62
CA GLN A 230 11.46 6.63 26.83
C GLN A 230 10.80 6.01 28.08
N LYS A 231 9.81 6.70 28.67
CA LYS A 231 9.00 6.18 29.79
C LYS A 231 8.35 4.83 29.44
N PHE A 232 8.15 3.97 30.45
CA PHE A 232 7.60 2.64 30.26
C PHE A 232 6.14 2.70 29.74
N LEU A 233 5.93 2.22 28.51
CA LEU A 233 4.64 2.14 27.82
C LEU A 233 4.54 0.79 27.07
N PRO A 234 3.38 0.13 27.04
CA PRO A 234 3.20 -1.12 26.28
C PRO A 234 3.49 -0.97 24.77
N SER A 235 3.21 0.20 24.17
CA SER A 235 3.52 0.49 22.77
C SER A 235 5.03 0.46 22.45
N LYS A 236 5.87 0.89 23.40
CA LYS A 236 7.33 0.81 23.27
C LYS A 236 7.82 -0.62 23.20
N GLN A 237 7.24 -1.52 23.99
CA GLN A 237 7.62 -2.94 23.97
C GLN A 237 7.22 -3.61 22.64
N ARG A 238 6.07 -3.22 22.05
CA ARG A 238 5.70 -3.67 20.69
C ARG A 238 6.71 -3.20 19.65
N ASN A 239 7.13 -1.94 19.73
CA ASN A 239 8.16 -1.40 18.83
C ASN A 239 9.51 -2.09 19.02
N ARG A 240 9.90 -2.40 20.26
CA ARG A 240 11.13 -3.14 20.57
C ARG A 240 11.12 -4.53 19.93
N VAL A 241 10.03 -5.29 20.10
CA VAL A 241 9.85 -6.61 19.47
C VAL A 241 9.92 -6.49 17.95
N ARG A 242 9.24 -5.49 17.37
CA ARG A 242 9.29 -5.25 15.92
C ARG A 242 10.71 -4.99 15.42
N THR A 243 11.49 -4.19 16.15
CA THR A 243 12.89 -3.91 15.82
C THR A 243 13.78 -5.14 15.97
N LEU A 244 13.60 -5.95 17.02
CA LEU A 244 14.33 -7.21 17.20
C LEU A 244 14.02 -8.22 16.09
N ASN A 245 12.75 -8.35 15.71
CA ASN A 245 12.36 -9.18 14.57
C ASN A 245 13.00 -8.69 13.25
N ALA A 246 13.09 -7.37 13.05
CA ALA A 246 13.75 -6.81 11.87
C ALA A 246 15.27 -7.07 11.88
N LEU A 247 15.93 -6.95 13.03
CA LEU A 247 17.34 -7.35 13.22
C LEU A 247 17.54 -8.83 12.89
N GLY A 248 16.65 -9.69 13.39
CA GLY A 248 16.67 -11.12 13.08
C GLY A 248 16.55 -11.37 11.58
N TRP A 249 15.63 -10.67 10.91
CA TRP A 249 15.41 -10.78 9.47
C TRP A 249 16.63 -10.34 8.65
N ILE A 250 17.23 -9.18 8.94
CA ILE A 250 18.40 -8.73 8.16
C ILE A 250 19.60 -9.65 8.33
N HIS A 251 19.81 -10.22 9.54
CA HIS A 251 20.90 -11.16 9.75
C HIS A 251 20.63 -12.50 9.06
N GLN A 252 19.36 -12.88 8.91
CA GLN A 252 18.99 -14.06 8.14
C GLN A 252 19.27 -13.84 6.65
N ASP A 253 18.86 -12.71 6.09
CA ASP A 253 19.13 -12.34 4.70
C ASP A 253 20.64 -12.19 4.40
N ASP A 254 21.42 -11.70 5.37
CA ASP A 254 22.89 -11.63 5.30
C ASP A 254 23.60 -12.99 5.57
N GLY A 255 22.84 -14.06 5.79
CA GLY A 255 23.35 -15.42 6.04
C GLY A 255 23.91 -15.68 7.45
N GLN A 256 23.85 -14.71 8.35
CA GLN A 256 24.25 -14.80 9.76
C GLN A 256 23.17 -15.47 10.64
N LEU A 257 22.76 -16.68 10.28
CA LEU A 257 21.67 -17.43 10.93
C LEU A 257 21.80 -17.55 12.46
N SER A 258 23.02 -17.73 12.98
CA SER A 258 23.28 -17.82 14.43
C SER A 258 22.98 -16.53 15.20
N LYS A 259 23.07 -15.36 14.54
CA LYS A 259 22.63 -14.09 15.13
C LYS A 259 21.12 -13.94 15.01
N ALA A 260 20.56 -14.25 13.84
CA ALA A 260 19.14 -14.11 13.55
C ALA A 260 18.26 -14.76 14.62
N ILE A 261 18.54 -16.02 14.96
CA ILE A 261 17.74 -16.77 15.94
C ILE A 261 17.79 -16.17 17.36
N LYS A 262 18.90 -15.54 17.74
CA LYS A 262 19.01 -14.89 19.07
C LYS A 262 18.03 -13.73 19.18
N TYR A 263 17.94 -12.91 18.14
CA TYR A 263 17.01 -11.78 18.12
C TYR A 263 15.54 -12.25 18.10
N TYR A 264 15.21 -13.31 17.37
CA TYR A 264 13.84 -13.85 17.39
C TYR A 264 13.46 -14.43 18.76
N ILE A 265 14.36 -15.15 19.43
CA ILE A 265 14.13 -15.66 20.78
C ILE A 265 13.98 -14.52 21.79
N GLU A 266 14.79 -13.45 21.68
CA GLU A 266 14.63 -12.27 22.54
C GLU A 266 13.27 -11.59 22.30
N ALA A 267 12.87 -11.43 21.03
CA ALA A 267 11.57 -10.85 20.67
C ALA A 267 10.40 -11.68 21.21
N GLU A 268 10.48 -13.01 21.14
CA GLU A 268 9.51 -13.94 21.70
C GLU A 268 9.41 -13.78 23.23
N SER A 269 10.53 -13.78 23.95
CA SER A 269 10.56 -13.64 25.41
C SER A 269 9.88 -12.35 25.86
N ILE A 270 10.23 -11.23 25.24
CA ILE A 270 9.65 -9.92 25.59
C ILE A 270 8.15 -9.90 25.34
N CYS A 271 7.70 -10.44 24.21
CA CYS A 271 6.27 -10.46 23.92
C CYS A 271 5.49 -11.35 24.88
N ILE A 272 5.99 -12.55 25.19
CA ILE A 272 5.32 -13.47 26.12
C ILE A 272 5.23 -12.84 27.51
N GLU A 273 6.33 -12.24 27.99
CA GLU A 273 6.38 -11.59 29.31
C GLU A 273 5.49 -10.35 29.40
N THR A 274 5.41 -9.55 28.33
CA THR A 274 4.70 -8.25 28.37
C THR A 274 3.22 -8.37 27.99
N PHE A 275 2.90 -9.19 26.98
CA PHE A 275 1.57 -9.23 26.36
C PHE A 275 0.88 -10.59 26.48
N GLY A 276 1.60 -11.62 26.93
CA GLY A 276 1.12 -12.99 26.97
C GLY A 276 1.34 -13.75 25.66
N SER A 277 1.27 -15.09 25.75
CA SER A 277 1.59 -15.99 24.64
C SER A 277 0.67 -15.87 23.43
N ASN A 278 -0.56 -15.40 23.61
CA ASN A 278 -1.56 -15.30 22.55
C ASN A 278 -1.66 -13.90 21.92
N ASP A 279 -0.76 -12.97 22.23
CA ASP A 279 -0.79 -11.63 21.64
C ASP A 279 -0.46 -11.63 20.13
N LEU A 280 -1.12 -10.77 19.35
CA LEU A 280 -0.96 -10.70 17.90
C LEU A 280 0.49 -10.41 17.44
N ALA A 281 1.31 -9.74 18.25
CA ALA A 281 2.72 -9.49 17.95
C ALA A 281 3.53 -10.80 17.88
N ASN A 282 3.19 -11.82 18.69
CA ASN A 282 3.85 -13.12 18.66
C ASN A 282 3.70 -13.84 17.32
N ALA A 283 2.56 -13.66 16.64
CA ALA A 283 2.35 -14.30 15.35
C ALA A 283 3.40 -13.88 14.31
N GLN A 284 3.90 -12.64 14.39
CA GLN A 284 4.95 -12.19 13.46
C GLN A 284 6.30 -12.82 13.82
N THR A 285 6.67 -12.82 15.10
CA THR A 285 7.89 -13.48 15.58
C THR A 285 7.92 -14.96 15.18
N TYR A 286 6.84 -15.70 15.41
CA TYR A 286 6.74 -17.10 15.00
C TYR A 286 6.80 -17.29 13.48
N THR A 287 6.27 -16.34 12.69
CA THR A 287 6.39 -16.41 11.22
C THR A 287 7.87 -16.30 10.80
N TYR A 288 8.63 -15.38 11.40
CA TYR A 288 10.06 -15.24 11.11
C TYR A 288 10.88 -16.44 11.58
N MET A 289 10.61 -16.97 12.79
CA MET A 289 11.23 -18.21 13.26
C MET A 289 10.91 -19.40 12.35
N GLY A 290 9.67 -19.48 11.86
CA GLY A 290 9.26 -20.50 10.89
C GLY A 290 10.09 -20.45 9.62
N ARG A 291 10.33 -19.25 9.09
CA ARG A 291 11.17 -19.04 7.90
C ARG A 291 12.63 -19.38 8.18
N TYR A 292 13.15 -18.97 9.33
CA TYR A 292 14.49 -19.34 9.78
C TYR A 292 14.69 -20.86 9.78
N TYR A 293 13.77 -21.62 10.38
CA TYR A 293 13.86 -23.08 10.39
C TYR A 293 13.69 -23.70 9.00
N LEU A 294 12.86 -23.10 8.14
CA LEU A 294 12.69 -23.52 6.75
C LEU A 294 14.01 -23.42 5.96
N GLU A 295 14.74 -22.31 6.10
CA GLU A 295 16.05 -22.12 5.45
C GLU A 295 17.10 -23.13 5.94
N ARG A 296 16.99 -23.53 7.22
CA ARG A 296 17.82 -24.60 7.80
C ARG A 296 17.36 -26.01 7.46
N GLN A 297 16.30 -26.16 6.66
CA GLN A 297 15.69 -27.45 6.31
C GLN A 297 15.16 -28.22 7.54
N GLN A 298 14.89 -27.50 8.64
CA GLN A 298 14.29 -28.00 9.87
C GLN A 298 12.76 -27.89 9.76
N TYR A 299 12.17 -28.75 8.93
CA TYR A 299 10.81 -28.54 8.49
C TYR A 299 9.73 -28.76 9.57
N ASN A 300 10.00 -29.60 10.57
CA ASN A 300 9.04 -29.85 11.66
C ASN A 300 8.96 -28.63 12.60
N GLU A 301 10.11 -28.08 12.96
CA GLU A 301 10.23 -26.86 13.74
C GLU A 301 9.60 -25.67 13.00
N SER A 302 9.87 -25.56 11.70
CA SER A 302 9.24 -24.56 10.82
C SER A 302 7.72 -24.61 10.86
N ASN A 303 7.14 -25.80 10.63
CA ASN A 303 5.68 -26.00 10.69
C ASN A 303 5.11 -25.72 12.09
N THR A 304 5.82 -26.09 13.15
CA THR A 304 5.40 -25.82 14.53
C THR A 304 5.29 -24.32 14.79
N CYS A 305 6.28 -23.53 14.34
CA CYS A 305 6.23 -22.08 14.41
C CYS A 305 5.07 -21.50 13.59
N TYR A 306 4.86 -21.96 12.35
CA TYR A 306 3.76 -21.49 11.51
C TYR A 306 2.37 -21.83 12.07
N GLU A 307 2.19 -23.04 12.61
CA GLU A 307 0.95 -23.44 13.29
C GLU A 307 0.65 -22.55 14.50
N ARG A 308 1.69 -22.23 15.29
CA ARG A 308 1.55 -21.31 16.43
C ARG A 308 1.17 -19.90 15.99
N ALA A 309 1.78 -19.41 14.90
CA ALA A 309 1.42 -18.14 14.30
C ALA A 309 -0.05 -18.15 13.84
N LEU A 310 -0.49 -19.20 13.13
CA LEU A 310 -1.88 -19.34 12.68
C LEU A 310 -2.89 -19.40 13.84
N GLU A 311 -2.57 -20.12 14.92
CA GLU A 311 -3.40 -20.19 16.12
C GLU A 311 -3.64 -18.79 16.70
N ILE A 312 -2.57 -18.01 16.85
CA ILE A 312 -2.67 -16.62 17.32
C ILE A 312 -3.49 -15.77 16.36
N LEU A 313 -3.24 -15.85 15.05
CA LEU A 313 -4.00 -15.06 14.07
C LEU A 313 -5.50 -15.38 14.13
N ARG A 314 -5.89 -16.65 14.35
CA ARG A 314 -7.31 -17.06 14.45
C ARG A 314 -8.03 -16.42 15.64
N LEU A 315 -7.30 -16.02 16.69
CA LEU A 315 -7.88 -15.36 17.86
C LEU A 315 -8.19 -13.88 17.61
N HIS A 316 -7.46 -13.23 16.70
CA HIS A 316 -7.48 -11.76 16.57
C HIS A 316 -7.95 -11.24 15.22
N LEU A 317 -7.87 -12.03 14.15
CA LEU A 317 -8.10 -11.57 12.78
C LEU A 317 -9.16 -12.43 12.08
N PRO A 318 -9.94 -11.84 11.14
CA PRO A 318 -10.84 -12.62 10.29
C PRO A 318 -10.05 -13.59 9.43
N LYS A 319 -10.62 -14.76 9.13
CA LYS A 319 -9.96 -15.83 8.35
C LYS A 319 -9.52 -15.41 6.95
N THR A 320 -10.11 -14.34 6.41
CA THR A 320 -9.77 -13.74 5.11
C THR A 320 -8.55 -12.81 5.16
N HIS A 321 -7.98 -12.56 6.34
CA HIS A 321 -6.84 -11.65 6.47
C HIS A 321 -5.59 -12.17 5.75
N GLN A 322 -4.91 -11.32 4.97
CA GLN A 322 -3.76 -11.69 4.12
C GLN A 322 -2.65 -12.50 4.82
N ARG A 323 -2.41 -12.24 6.11
CA ARG A 323 -1.39 -12.96 6.91
C ARG A 323 -1.61 -14.47 6.95
N PHE A 324 -2.87 -14.94 6.87
CA PHE A 324 -3.17 -16.36 6.74
C PHE A 324 -2.60 -16.93 5.43
N GLY A 325 -2.86 -16.26 4.30
CA GLY A 325 -2.35 -16.69 2.99
C GLY A 325 -0.83 -16.69 2.92
N ILE A 326 -0.16 -15.73 3.57
CA ILE A 326 1.31 -15.69 3.64
C ILE A 326 1.84 -16.93 4.36
N ILE A 327 1.35 -17.21 5.57
CA ILE A 327 1.83 -18.36 6.35
C ILE A 327 1.49 -19.69 5.65
N LEU A 328 0.31 -19.82 5.05
CA LEU A 328 -0.06 -21.01 4.28
C LEU A 328 0.86 -21.23 3.08
N SER A 329 1.28 -20.16 2.39
CA SER A 329 2.22 -20.26 1.28
C SER A 329 3.62 -20.69 1.74
N GLU A 330 4.07 -20.20 2.89
CA GLU A 330 5.34 -20.59 3.52
C GLU A 330 5.33 -22.05 4.00
N MET A 331 4.23 -22.49 4.63
CA MET A 331 4.02 -23.91 4.94
C MET A 331 3.98 -24.77 3.67
N GLY A 332 3.37 -24.26 2.60
CA GLY A 332 3.38 -24.89 1.28
C GLY A 332 4.81 -25.12 0.78
N ASP A 333 5.67 -24.11 0.93
CA ASP A 333 7.10 -24.24 0.57
C ASP A 333 7.82 -25.27 1.45
N ALA A 334 7.51 -25.31 2.75
CA ALA A 334 8.04 -26.30 3.67
C ALA A 334 7.65 -27.74 3.29
N GLN A 335 6.39 -27.99 2.91
CA GLN A 335 5.97 -29.32 2.45
C GLN A 335 6.56 -29.68 1.10
N ARG A 336 6.67 -28.71 0.18
CA ARG A 336 7.27 -28.87 -1.14
C ARG A 336 8.74 -29.30 -1.05
N ARG A 337 9.51 -28.67 -0.17
CA ARG A 337 10.92 -29.00 0.07
C ARG A 337 11.12 -30.35 0.77
N GLN A 338 10.12 -30.83 1.53
CA GLN A 338 10.07 -32.19 2.07
C GLN A 338 9.68 -33.26 1.02
N GLY A 339 9.31 -32.86 -0.20
CA GLY A 339 8.82 -33.78 -1.24
C GLY A 339 7.33 -34.14 -1.11
N LYS A 340 6.60 -33.53 -0.18
CA LYS A 340 5.15 -33.73 0.02
C LYS A 340 4.35 -32.83 -0.93
N SER A 341 4.51 -33.09 -2.22
CA SER A 341 3.99 -32.23 -3.30
C SER A 341 2.48 -32.01 -3.23
N GLN A 342 1.70 -33.04 -2.90
CA GLN A 342 0.24 -32.92 -2.84
C GLN A 342 -0.24 -32.07 -1.65
N GLU A 343 0.41 -32.19 -0.49
CA GLU A 343 0.12 -31.36 0.69
C GLU A 343 0.50 -29.90 0.42
N ALA A 344 1.65 -29.67 -0.21
CA ALA A 344 2.08 -28.34 -0.64
C ALA A 344 1.06 -27.68 -1.57
N LEU A 345 0.57 -28.41 -2.57
CA LEU A 345 -0.44 -27.89 -3.50
C LEU A 345 -1.72 -27.46 -2.77
N GLY A 346 -2.20 -28.28 -1.83
CA GLY A 346 -3.38 -27.97 -1.03
C GLY A 346 -3.21 -26.73 -0.15
N LEU A 347 -2.01 -26.49 0.37
CA LEU A 347 -1.69 -25.27 1.14
C LEU A 347 -1.64 -24.02 0.26
N TYR A 348 -1.01 -24.10 -0.92
CA TYR A 348 -1.00 -22.99 -1.88
C TYR A 348 -2.40 -22.66 -2.39
N GLN A 349 -3.25 -23.66 -2.68
CA GLN A 349 -4.63 -23.41 -3.11
C GLN A 349 -5.46 -22.70 -2.02
N GLN A 350 -5.26 -23.04 -0.74
CA GLN A 350 -5.89 -22.30 0.36
C GLN A 350 -5.39 -20.86 0.45
N ALA A 351 -4.08 -20.64 0.26
CA ALA A 351 -3.52 -19.29 0.21
C ALA A 351 -4.06 -18.48 -0.98
N GLU A 352 -4.15 -19.09 -2.16
CA GLU A 352 -4.71 -18.49 -3.37
C GLU A 352 -6.16 -18.06 -3.15
N ALA A 353 -6.98 -18.90 -2.53
CA ALA A 353 -8.37 -18.56 -2.21
C ALA A 353 -8.47 -17.32 -1.32
N ILE A 354 -7.66 -17.24 -0.27
CA ILE A 354 -7.61 -16.06 0.61
C ILE A 354 -7.18 -14.83 -0.19
N PHE A 355 -6.07 -14.93 -0.93
CA PHE A 355 -5.56 -13.79 -1.69
C PHE A 355 -6.53 -13.31 -2.77
N HIS A 356 -7.24 -14.22 -3.42
CA HIS A 356 -8.21 -13.88 -4.45
C HIS A 356 -9.36 -13.03 -3.92
N ASP A 357 -9.82 -13.30 -2.69
CA ASP A 357 -10.95 -12.60 -2.09
C ASP A 357 -10.60 -11.18 -1.63
N ILE A 358 -9.33 -10.90 -1.31
CA ILE A 358 -8.93 -9.66 -0.64
C ILE A 358 -7.87 -8.82 -1.37
N LEU A 359 -7.16 -9.37 -2.35
CA LEU A 359 -6.08 -8.67 -3.05
C LEU A 359 -6.43 -8.36 -4.51
N PRO A 360 -5.93 -7.24 -5.07
CA PRO A 360 -6.06 -6.97 -6.49
C PRO A 360 -5.49 -8.11 -7.35
N GLN A 361 -6.04 -8.30 -8.55
CA GLN A 361 -5.71 -9.40 -9.48
C GLN A 361 -4.20 -9.59 -9.76
N TYR A 362 -3.38 -8.55 -9.60
CA TYR A 362 -1.94 -8.58 -9.86
C TYR A 362 -1.11 -8.24 -8.62
N HIS A 363 -1.49 -8.74 -7.45
CA HIS A 363 -0.71 -8.54 -6.22
C HIS A 363 0.52 -9.48 -6.14
N PRO A 364 1.71 -9.02 -5.70
CA PRO A 364 2.92 -9.85 -5.55
C PRO A 364 2.74 -11.12 -4.73
N CYS A 365 1.92 -11.10 -3.67
CA CYS A 365 1.62 -12.30 -2.87
C CYS A 365 0.96 -13.41 -3.69
N MET A 366 0.07 -13.07 -4.64
CA MET A 366 -0.50 -14.08 -5.55
C MET A 366 0.55 -14.61 -6.51
N ALA A 367 1.46 -13.76 -7.00
CA ALA A 367 2.55 -14.20 -7.86
C ALA A 367 3.48 -15.19 -7.14
N TYR A 368 3.80 -14.93 -5.87
CA TYR A 368 4.57 -15.84 -5.02
C TYR A 368 3.87 -17.19 -4.86
N CYS A 369 2.57 -17.17 -4.54
CA CYS A 369 1.75 -18.37 -4.41
C CYS A 369 1.72 -19.20 -5.70
N TRP A 370 1.45 -18.56 -6.84
CA TRP A 370 1.45 -19.22 -8.15
C TRP A 370 2.83 -19.74 -8.56
N SER A 371 3.91 -19.03 -8.22
CA SER A 371 5.27 -19.53 -8.45
C SER A 371 5.51 -20.82 -7.66
N GLY A 372 5.09 -20.86 -6.39
CA GLY A 372 5.12 -22.05 -5.55
C GLY A 372 4.33 -23.22 -6.15
N MET A 373 3.10 -22.98 -6.61
CA MET A 373 2.30 -24.00 -7.32
C MET A 373 2.99 -24.50 -8.59
N GLY A 374 3.59 -23.61 -9.37
CA GLY A 374 4.36 -23.97 -10.55
C GLY A 374 5.51 -24.93 -10.22
N LEU A 375 6.26 -24.65 -9.15
CA LEU A 375 7.33 -25.54 -8.67
C LEU A 375 6.81 -26.91 -8.21
N VAL A 376 5.64 -26.95 -7.56
CA VAL A 376 5.00 -28.21 -7.17
C VAL A 376 4.60 -29.03 -8.41
N TYR A 377 4.00 -28.42 -9.42
CA TYR A 377 3.64 -29.12 -10.66
C TYR A 377 4.87 -29.63 -11.42
N LEU A 378 6.00 -28.93 -11.37
CA LEU A 378 7.28 -29.47 -11.87
C LEU A 378 7.72 -30.73 -11.11
N GLN A 379 7.60 -30.75 -9.76
CA GLN A 379 7.91 -31.95 -8.97
C GLN A 379 6.96 -33.12 -9.27
N LEU A 380 5.72 -32.83 -9.64
CA LEU A 380 4.73 -33.81 -10.11
C LEU A 380 4.89 -34.20 -11.58
N ASN A 381 5.87 -33.63 -12.29
CA ASN A 381 6.13 -33.82 -13.71
C ASN A 381 4.97 -33.38 -14.64
N ASP A 382 4.11 -32.47 -14.18
CA ASP A 382 3.07 -31.82 -14.98
C ASP A 382 3.58 -30.48 -15.51
N ILE A 383 4.23 -30.55 -16.66
CA ILE A 383 4.92 -29.42 -17.28
C ILE A 383 3.94 -28.36 -17.80
N GLU A 384 2.74 -28.77 -18.23
CA GLU A 384 1.76 -27.83 -18.79
C GLU A 384 1.13 -26.98 -17.69
N GLU A 385 0.76 -27.58 -16.55
CA GLU A 385 0.27 -26.83 -15.39
C GLU A 385 1.36 -25.96 -14.77
N ALA A 386 2.58 -26.46 -14.65
CA ALA A 386 3.71 -25.66 -14.19
C ALA A 386 3.91 -24.40 -15.04
N ARG A 387 3.90 -24.57 -16.37
CA ARG A 387 4.01 -23.45 -17.32
C ARG A 387 2.86 -22.46 -17.16
N ARG A 388 1.63 -22.94 -16.95
CA ARG A 388 0.45 -22.10 -16.75
C ARG A 388 0.59 -21.19 -15.53
N TYR A 389 0.97 -21.76 -14.39
CA TYR A 389 1.14 -21.01 -13.14
C TYR A 389 2.34 -20.07 -13.18
N HIS A 390 3.48 -20.50 -13.74
CA HIS A 390 4.64 -19.60 -13.92
C HIS A 390 4.34 -18.43 -14.86
N LYS A 391 3.54 -18.63 -15.93
CA LYS A 391 3.09 -17.53 -16.79
C LYS A 391 2.20 -16.53 -16.05
N LYS A 392 1.31 -17.00 -15.17
CA LYS A 392 0.49 -16.11 -14.32
C LYS A 392 1.38 -15.29 -13.39
N ALA A 393 2.31 -15.93 -12.69
CA ALA A 393 3.26 -15.27 -11.79
C ALA A 393 4.11 -14.22 -12.53
N LEU A 394 4.69 -14.59 -13.69
CA LEU A 394 5.49 -13.70 -14.51
C LEU A 394 4.70 -12.46 -14.95
N LYS A 395 3.46 -12.64 -15.44
CA LYS A 395 2.59 -11.53 -15.86
C LYS A 395 2.34 -10.56 -14.72
N THR A 396 2.19 -11.06 -13.49
CA THR A 396 2.05 -10.21 -12.31
C THR A 396 3.34 -9.46 -11.99
N TYR A 397 4.48 -10.16 -11.92
CA TYR A 397 5.76 -9.51 -11.63
C TYR A 397 6.12 -8.43 -12.65
N GLN A 398 5.88 -8.66 -13.94
CA GLN A 398 6.11 -7.67 -15.01
C GLN A 398 5.24 -6.41 -14.88
N ARG A 399 4.09 -6.50 -14.19
CA ARG A 399 3.20 -5.36 -13.96
C ARG A 399 3.54 -4.58 -12.70
N VAL A 400 4.12 -5.24 -11.71
CA VAL A 400 4.37 -4.64 -10.39
C VAL A 400 5.81 -4.16 -10.23
N LEU A 401 6.78 -4.89 -10.77
CA LEU A 401 8.18 -4.51 -10.69
C LEU A 401 8.52 -3.57 -11.86
N PRO A 402 9.11 -2.39 -11.61
CA PRO A 402 9.69 -1.59 -12.68
C PRO A 402 10.82 -2.36 -13.37
N PRO A 403 11.07 -2.08 -14.66
CA PRO A 403 12.12 -2.74 -15.44
C PRO A 403 13.53 -2.52 -14.89
#